data_AF-A0A1W1XG00-F1
#
_entry.id   AF-A0A1W1XG00-F1
#
_cell.length_a   1.000
_cell.length_b   1.000
_cell.length_c   1.000
_cell.angle_alpha   90.00
_cell.angle_beta   90.00
_cell.angle_gamma   90.00
#
_symmetry.space_group_name_H-M   'P 1'
#
loop_
_entity.id
_entity.type
_entity.pdbx_description
1 polymer ?
#
loop_
_entity_poly.entity_id
_entity_poly.type
_entity_poly.pdbx_seq_one_letter_code
_entity_poly.pdbx_strand_id
1 'polypeptide(L)'
;MSAHVDPKPFEEWSEAELVQWIMDGLRRNLIHYGCWFREVEHQLGLERTLPIEADAGDAAFGIMLKRLSKVLGFELEDGVPKALKDMDKAQLRQVMNAVAANWLATDGVWFQAVEKVHGMNTAKRCNDTCWTRFSPYEAYRIKKLLGLPREAGLEGLKTALEYRLYARINEQAVEVVDEHSLIFRMVDCRVQSARKRKGLPDYPCKSAGMVEYPCFARTIDPRIETECIGCPPDAHPDAWWCAWRFTLKP
;
A
#
# COMPACT_ATOMS: atom_id res chain seq x y z
N MET A 1 -7.53 11.08 42.17
CA MET A 1 -6.42 12.04 42.25
C MET A 1 -5.32 11.52 41.34
N SER A 2 -5.11 12.15 40.19
CA SER A 2 -3.98 11.82 39.32
C SER A 2 -2.71 12.22 40.08
N ALA A 3 -1.76 11.30 40.25
CA ALA A 3 -0.43 11.68 40.72
C ALA A 3 0.11 12.75 39.76
N HIS A 4 0.57 13.87 40.32
CA HIS A 4 1.26 14.90 39.54
C HIS A 4 2.59 14.25 39.12
N VAL A 5 2.69 13.89 37.85
CA VAL A 5 3.95 13.40 37.27
C VAL A 5 4.62 14.61 36.67
N ASP A 6 5.61 15.16 37.37
CA ASP A 6 6.43 16.22 36.80
C ASP A 6 7.32 15.61 35.70
N PRO A 7 7.32 16.20 34.49
CA PRO A 7 8.06 15.63 33.37
C PRO A 7 9.56 15.75 33.64
N LYS A 8 10.26 14.63 33.47
CA LYS A 8 11.72 14.57 33.52
C LYS A 8 12.34 15.45 32.42
N PRO A 9 13.27 16.38 32.74
CA PRO A 9 13.98 17.18 31.74
C PRO A 9 14.67 16.30 30.69
N PHE A 10 14.71 16.75 29.44
CA PHE A 10 15.23 15.96 28.30
C PHE A 10 16.68 15.54 28.51
N GLU A 11 17.49 16.42 29.11
CA GLU A 11 18.90 16.22 29.41
C GLU A 11 19.14 15.09 30.42
N GLU A 12 18.15 14.75 31.22
CA GLU A 12 18.24 13.68 32.22
C GLU A 12 17.83 12.32 31.67
N TRP A 13 17.28 12.25 30.46
CA TRP A 13 16.77 11.01 29.87
C TRP A 13 17.90 9.99 29.68
N SER A 14 17.60 8.75 30.04
CA SER A 14 18.48 7.62 29.77
C SER A 14 18.51 7.30 28.27
N GLU A 15 19.56 6.60 27.85
CA GLU A 15 19.69 6.12 26.47
C GLU A 15 18.48 5.29 26.02
N ALA A 16 17.94 4.45 26.90
CA ALA A 16 16.76 3.64 26.61
C ALA A 16 15.50 4.49 26.37
N GLU A 17 15.29 5.53 27.18
CA GLU A 17 14.19 6.50 27.00
C GLU A 17 14.34 7.24 25.67
N LEU A 18 15.55 7.68 25.34
CA LEU A 18 15.85 8.35 24.07
C LEU A 18 15.57 7.45 22.86
N VAL A 19 16.02 6.19 22.88
CA VAL A 19 15.78 5.22 21.80
C VAL A 19 14.28 5.00 21.60
N GLN A 20 13.53 4.79 22.68
CA GLN A 20 12.07 4.62 22.59
C GLN A 20 11.39 5.86 22.02
N TRP A 21 11.82 7.05 22.45
CA TRP A 21 11.26 8.31 21.97
C TRP A 21 11.57 8.58 20.50
N ILE A 22 12.76 8.19 20.02
CA ILE A 22 13.12 8.25 18.59
C ILE A 22 12.17 7.35 17.78
N MET A 23 11.97 6.10 18.21
CA MET A 23 11.08 5.17 17.50
C MET A 23 9.63 5.68 17.48
N ASP A 24 9.16 6.26 18.57
CA ASP A 24 7.85 6.91 18.63
C ASP A 24 7.77 8.16 17.74
N GLY A 25 8.84 8.97 17.70
CA GLY A 25 8.97 10.11 16.81
C GLY A 25 8.87 9.73 15.32
N LEU A 26 9.48 8.62 14.92
CA LEU A 26 9.36 8.09 13.55
C LEU A 26 7.92 7.70 13.23
N ARG A 27 7.21 7.04 14.17
CA ARG A 27 5.79 6.71 13.99
C ARG A 27 4.91 7.94 13.87
N ARG A 28 5.14 8.97 14.71
CA ARG A 28 4.42 10.25 14.64
C ARG A 28 4.63 10.96 13.30
N ASN A 29 5.83 10.88 12.72
CA ASN A 29 6.09 11.41 11.37
C ASN A 29 5.24 10.68 10.31
N LEU A 30 5.16 9.34 10.36
CA LEU A 30 4.31 8.58 9.42
C LEU A 30 2.84 8.95 9.55
N ILE A 31 2.32 9.02 10.78
CA ILE A 31 0.93 9.42 11.04
C ILE A 31 0.66 10.84 10.54
N HIS A 32 1.52 11.80 10.87
CA HIS A 32 1.34 13.19 10.46
C HIS A 32 1.41 13.36 8.94
N TYR A 33 2.32 12.63 8.25
CA TYR A 33 2.35 12.60 6.79
C TYR A 33 1.03 12.06 6.21
N GLY A 34 0.51 10.97 6.78
CA GLY A 34 -0.79 10.42 6.41
C GLY A 34 -1.95 11.39 6.67
N CYS A 35 -1.92 12.14 7.78
CA CYS A 35 -2.90 13.19 8.07
C CYS A 35 -2.87 14.29 7.02
N TRP A 36 -1.69 14.78 6.62
CA TRP A 36 -1.57 15.76 5.54
C TRP A 36 -2.19 15.27 4.24
N PHE A 37 -1.83 14.05 3.82
CA PHE A 37 -2.44 13.44 2.63
C PHE A 37 -3.97 13.38 2.76
N ARG A 38 -4.47 12.91 3.92
CA ARG A 38 -5.90 12.75 4.17
C ARG A 38 -6.65 14.07 4.15
N GLU A 39 -6.11 15.12 4.74
CA GLU A 39 -6.75 16.44 4.80
C GLU A 39 -6.70 17.16 3.45
N VAL A 40 -5.60 17.07 2.71
CA VAL A 40 -5.54 17.63 1.36
C VAL A 40 -6.56 16.93 0.45
N GLU A 41 -6.67 15.60 0.52
CA GLU A 41 -7.74 14.85 -0.17
C GLU A 41 -9.14 15.27 0.28
N HIS A 42 -9.36 15.48 1.57
CA HIS A 42 -10.66 15.92 2.08
C HIS A 42 -11.07 17.29 1.52
N GLN A 43 -10.13 18.23 1.48
CA GLN A 43 -10.41 19.62 1.11
C GLN A 43 -10.42 19.84 -0.40
N LEU A 44 -9.53 19.17 -1.15
CA LEU A 44 -9.29 19.45 -2.57
C LEU A 44 -9.75 18.34 -3.51
N GLY A 45 -10.07 17.16 -2.98
CA GLY A 45 -10.38 15.97 -3.75
C GLY A 45 -9.15 15.26 -4.30
N LEU A 46 -9.28 13.94 -4.49
CA LEU A 46 -8.17 13.05 -4.80
C LEU A 46 -7.40 13.41 -6.08
N GLU A 47 -8.08 13.79 -7.18
CA GLU A 47 -7.43 14.11 -8.46
C GLU A 47 -6.40 15.24 -8.32
N ARG A 48 -6.68 16.22 -7.45
CA ARG A 48 -5.74 17.33 -7.15
C ARG A 48 -4.67 16.91 -6.14
N THR A 49 -5.02 16.06 -5.18
CA THR A 49 -4.09 15.60 -4.15
C THR A 49 -2.96 14.75 -4.70
N LEU A 50 -3.21 13.88 -5.68
CA LEU A 50 -2.18 12.96 -6.19
C LEU A 50 -0.91 13.66 -6.72
N PRO A 51 -0.97 14.67 -7.60
CA PRO A 51 0.23 15.41 -8.02
C PRO A 51 0.85 16.23 -6.88
N ILE A 52 0.04 16.80 -5.98
CA ILE A 52 0.54 17.55 -4.81
C ILE A 52 1.34 16.62 -3.89
N GLU A 53 0.81 15.43 -3.60
CA GLU A 53 1.51 14.41 -2.83
C GLU A 53 2.80 14.01 -3.55
N ALA A 54 2.77 13.89 -4.89
CA ALA A 54 3.94 13.43 -5.60
C ALA A 54 5.14 14.35 -5.38
N ASP A 55 4.92 15.66 -5.46
CA ASP A 55 5.95 16.67 -5.25
C ASP A 55 6.33 16.78 -3.77
N ALA A 56 5.32 16.81 -2.87
CA ALA A 56 5.55 16.92 -1.44
C ALA A 56 6.28 15.71 -0.86
N GLY A 57 5.93 14.50 -1.32
CA GLY A 57 6.51 13.23 -0.90
C GLY A 57 7.94 13.07 -1.38
N ASP A 58 8.20 13.31 -2.67
CA ASP A 58 9.56 13.26 -3.23
C ASP A 58 10.49 14.23 -2.47
N ALA A 59 10.01 15.45 -2.15
CA ALA A 59 10.75 16.42 -1.34
C ALA A 59 10.92 16.00 0.12
N ALA A 60 9.85 15.54 0.78
CA ALA A 60 9.86 15.17 2.19
C ALA A 60 10.82 14.00 2.46
N PHE A 61 10.77 12.95 1.64
CA PHE A 61 11.68 11.80 1.76
C PHE A 61 13.14 12.21 1.54
N GLY A 62 13.43 13.07 0.56
CA GLY A 62 14.78 13.60 0.35
C GLY A 62 15.30 14.39 1.56
N ILE A 63 14.46 15.23 2.17
CA ILE A 63 14.81 15.99 3.38
C ILE A 63 15.05 15.05 4.57
N MET A 64 14.16 14.07 4.79
CA MET A 64 14.27 13.11 5.89
C MET A 64 15.55 12.27 5.78
N LEU A 65 15.81 11.69 4.61
CA LEU A 65 17.03 10.90 4.36
C LEU A 65 18.29 11.75 4.54
N LYS A 66 18.31 12.98 4.01
CA LYS A 66 19.44 13.89 4.18
C LYS A 66 19.69 14.24 5.64
N ARG A 67 18.65 14.45 6.45
CA ARG A 67 18.82 14.73 7.89
C ARG A 67 19.31 13.49 8.64
N LEU A 68 18.67 12.34 8.42
CA LEU A 68 19.04 11.10 9.08
C LEU A 68 20.45 10.62 8.69
N SER A 69 20.87 10.79 7.44
CA SER A 69 22.22 10.45 6.97
C SER A 69 23.32 11.16 7.77
N LYS A 70 23.13 12.45 8.08
CA LYS A 70 24.09 13.24 8.86
C LYS A 70 24.19 12.79 10.31
N VAL A 71 23.08 12.38 10.91
CA VAL A 71 23.01 12.01 12.33
C VAL A 71 23.42 10.54 12.54
N LEU A 72 23.02 9.65 11.63
CA LEU A 72 23.27 8.21 11.70
C LEU A 72 24.54 7.76 10.94
N GLY A 73 25.18 8.68 10.20
CA GLY A 73 26.49 8.44 9.57
C GLY A 73 26.49 7.55 8.33
N PHE A 74 25.37 7.43 7.60
CA PHE A 74 25.33 6.68 6.34
C PHE A 74 25.47 7.62 5.13
N GLU A 75 26.08 7.13 4.05
CA GLU A 75 26.28 7.89 2.82
C GLU A 75 25.03 7.95 1.94
N LEU A 76 24.83 9.09 1.29
CA LEU A 76 23.84 9.27 0.22
C LEU A 76 24.56 9.48 -1.11
N GLU A 77 24.01 8.93 -2.18
CA GLU A 77 24.43 9.17 -3.55
C GLU A 77 23.19 9.40 -4.42
N ASP A 78 23.10 10.54 -5.10
CA ASP A 78 21.90 11.01 -5.82
C ASP A 78 20.61 10.98 -4.98
N GLY A 79 20.72 11.33 -3.69
CA GLY A 79 19.57 11.46 -2.79
C GLY A 79 19.04 10.13 -2.23
N VAL A 80 19.66 8.99 -2.57
CA VAL A 80 19.32 7.67 -2.01
C VAL A 80 20.47 7.10 -1.17
N PRO A 81 20.22 6.23 -0.18
CA PRO A 81 21.27 5.55 0.56
C PRO A 81 22.22 4.81 -0.39
N LYS A 82 23.52 5.12 -0.32
CA LYS A 82 24.55 4.48 -1.15
C LYS A 82 24.56 2.96 -0.99
N ALA A 83 24.24 2.47 0.21
CA ALA A 83 24.06 1.04 0.48
C ALA A 83 23.06 0.35 -0.45
N LEU A 84 22.04 1.05 -0.98
CA LEU A 84 21.15 0.48 -1.99
C LEU A 84 21.78 0.44 -3.38
N LYS A 85 22.62 1.42 -3.74
CA LYS A 85 23.30 1.45 -5.04
C LYS A 85 24.41 0.42 -5.16
N ASP A 86 25.05 0.10 -4.04
CA ASP A 86 26.10 -0.92 -3.96
C ASP A 86 25.55 -2.36 -4.01
N MET A 87 24.22 -2.54 -3.91
CA MET A 87 23.58 -3.85 -3.99
C MET A 87 23.44 -4.35 -5.42
N ASP A 88 23.60 -5.66 -5.60
CA ASP A 88 23.26 -6.31 -6.86
C ASP A 88 21.74 -6.43 -7.08
N LYS A 89 21.35 -6.88 -8.27
CA LYS A 89 19.93 -7.03 -8.63
C LYS A 89 19.17 -8.02 -7.74
N ALA A 90 19.82 -9.08 -7.24
CA ALA A 90 19.17 -10.07 -6.40
C ALA A 90 18.90 -9.49 -5.00
N GLN A 91 19.87 -8.77 -4.44
CA GLN A 91 19.73 -8.05 -3.17
C GLN A 91 18.65 -6.97 -3.26
N LEU A 92 18.65 -6.15 -4.31
CA LEU A 92 17.60 -5.14 -4.53
C LEU A 92 16.20 -5.76 -4.62
N ARG A 93 16.06 -6.92 -5.27
CA ARG A 93 14.80 -7.66 -5.32
C ARG A 93 14.37 -8.15 -3.94
N GLN A 94 15.31 -8.61 -3.10
CA GLN A 94 15.00 -9.00 -1.72
C GLN A 94 14.55 -7.80 -0.87
N VAL A 95 15.22 -6.65 -1.00
CA VAL A 95 14.79 -5.40 -0.36
C VAL A 95 13.37 -5.03 -0.78
N MET A 96 13.06 -5.07 -2.08
CA MET A 96 11.72 -4.77 -2.57
C MET A 96 10.67 -5.76 -2.04
N ASN A 97 10.98 -7.05 -1.96
CA ASN A 97 10.09 -8.04 -1.36
C ASN A 97 9.84 -7.75 0.13
N ALA A 98 10.87 -7.33 0.88
CA ALA A 98 10.72 -6.94 2.28
C ALA A 98 9.87 -5.68 2.44
N VAL A 99 10.02 -4.68 1.56
CA VAL A 99 9.17 -3.47 1.53
C VAL A 99 7.69 -3.85 1.33
N ALA A 100 7.39 -4.68 0.33
CA ALA A 100 6.03 -5.13 0.06
C ALA A 100 5.46 -5.98 1.22
N ALA A 101 6.26 -6.88 1.80
CA ALA A 101 5.85 -7.68 2.95
C ALA A 101 5.56 -6.82 4.19
N ASN A 102 6.38 -5.80 4.45
CA ASN A 102 6.19 -4.86 5.56
C ASN A 102 4.90 -4.07 5.40
N TRP A 103 4.62 -3.56 4.20
CA TRP A 103 3.36 -2.88 3.92
C TRP A 103 2.15 -3.76 4.25
N LEU A 104 2.10 -5.00 3.75
CA LEU A 104 0.99 -5.91 4.04
C LEU A 104 0.91 -6.29 5.53
N ALA A 105 2.06 -6.46 6.19
CA ALA A 105 2.08 -6.73 7.63
C ALA A 105 1.50 -5.54 8.43
N THR A 106 1.86 -4.31 8.07
CA THR A 106 1.33 -3.11 8.74
C THR A 106 -0.16 -2.91 8.52
N ASP A 107 -0.66 -3.22 7.32
CA ASP A 107 -2.10 -3.23 7.01
C ASP A 107 -2.84 -4.23 7.91
N GLY A 108 -2.34 -5.46 8.00
CA GLY A 108 -2.89 -6.49 8.88
C GLY A 108 -2.85 -6.15 10.38
N VAL A 109 -1.78 -5.47 10.85
CA VAL A 109 -1.66 -5.02 12.25
C VAL A 109 -2.72 -3.96 12.57
N TRP A 110 -2.93 -2.99 11.68
CA TRP A 110 -4.00 -2.00 11.83
C TRP A 110 -5.38 -2.66 11.84
N PHE A 111 -5.63 -3.57 10.90
CA PHE A 111 -6.88 -4.32 10.84
C PHE A 111 -7.17 -5.04 12.16
N GLN A 112 -6.20 -5.80 12.67
CA GLN A 112 -6.33 -6.56 13.92
C GLN A 112 -6.51 -5.66 15.14
N ALA A 113 -5.82 -4.51 15.19
CA ALA A 113 -5.97 -3.56 16.28
C ALA A 113 -7.41 -3.00 16.36
N VAL A 114 -8.01 -2.66 15.21
CA VAL A 114 -9.40 -2.19 15.14
C VAL A 114 -10.38 -3.34 15.43
N GLU A 115 -10.15 -4.51 14.84
CA GLU A 115 -11.01 -5.70 15.03
C GLU A 115 -11.08 -6.10 16.51
N LYS A 116 -9.94 -6.10 17.21
CA LYS A 116 -9.86 -6.48 18.62
C LYS A 116 -10.74 -5.61 19.53
N VAL A 117 -10.89 -4.33 19.20
CA VAL A 117 -11.62 -3.35 20.04
C VAL A 117 -13.05 -3.13 19.56
N HIS A 118 -13.28 -3.12 18.24
CA HIS A 118 -14.53 -2.69 17.62
C HIS A 118 -15.18 -3.74 16.69
N GLY A 119 -14.61 -4.94 16.61
CA GLY A 119 -15.12 -6.07 15.84
C GLY A 119 -14.87 -5.98 14.32
N MET A 120 -15.14 -7.10 13.64
CA MET A 120 -14.88 -7.32 12.22
C MET A 120 -15.52 -6.24 11.31
N ASN A 121 -16.77 -5.87 11.56
CA ASN A 121 -17.49 -4.91 10.70
C ASN A 121 -16.81 -3.54 10.69
N THR A 122 -16.33 -3.06 11.84
CA THR A 122 -15.63 -1.78 11.94
C THR A 122 -14.26 -1.87 11.27
N ALA A 123 -13.51 -2.95 11.51
CA ALA A 123 -12.21 -3.18 10.88
C ALA A 123 -12.32 -3.22 9.34
N LYS A 124 -13.31 -3.94 8.80
CA LYS A 124 -13.58 -3.96 7.36
C LYS A 124 -13.95 -2.58 6.82
N ARG A 125 -14.83 -1.84 7.49
CA ARG A 125 -15.18 -0.49 7.04
C ARG A 125 -13.97 0.43 7.01
N CYS A 126 -13.07 0.37 8.00
CA CYS A 126 -11.82 1.14 8.01
C CYS A 126 -10.88 0.70 6.88
N ASN A 127 -10.71 -0.60 6.67
CA ASN A 127 -9.91 -1.17 5.59
C ASN A 127 -10.43 -0.76 4.21
N ASP A 128 -11.71 -1.04 3.93
CA ASP A 128 -12.31 -0.82 2.63
C ASP A 128 -12.29 0.67 2.26
N THR A 129 -12.47 1.55 3.25
CA THR A 129 -12.30 2.99 3.04
C THR A 129 -10.83 3.38 2.82
N CYS A 130 -9.87 2.80 3.54
CA CYS A 130 -8.44 3.01 3.24
C CYS A 130 -8.12 2.69 1.77
N TRP A 131 -8.66 1.58 1.25
CA TRP A 131 -8.45 1.14 -0.13
C TRP A 131 -9.01 2.08 -1.18
N THR A 132 -10.05 2.87 -0.90
CA THR A 132 -10.52 3.89 -1.86
C THR A 132 -9.49 5.00 -2.07
N ARG A 133 -8.50 5.14 -1.19
CA ARG A 133 -7.44 6.17 -1.25
C ARG A 133 -6.11 5.57 -1.69
N PHE A 134 -5.71 4.46 -1.08
CA PHE A 134 -4.42 3.85 -1.37
C PHE A 134 -4.37 3.23 -2.78
N SER A 135 -5.42 2.55 -3.23
CA SER A 135 -5.45 1.94 -4.57
C SER A 135 -5.21 2.95 -5.72
N PRO A 136 -5.96 4.07 -5.81
CA PRO A 136 -5.70 5.07 -6.85
C PRO A 136 -4.36 5.79 -6.64
N TYR A 137 -3.89 5.95 -5.41
CA TYR A 137 -2.55 6.47 -5.13
C TYR A 137 -1.44 5.56 -5.70
N GLU A 138 -1.50 4.26 -5.43
CA GLU A 138 -0.57 3.26 -5.95
C GLU A 138 -0.58 3.28 -7.49
N ALA A 139 -1.76 3.25 -8.11
CA ALA A 139 -1.91 3.35 -9.55
C ALA A 139 -1.25 4.62 -10.12
N TYR A 140 -1.49 5.78 -9.50
CA TYR A 140 -0.90 7.04 -9.94
C TYR A 140 0.63 7.03 -9.86
N ARG A 141 1.21 6.54 -8.76
CA ARG A 141 2.68 6.44 -8.62
C ARG A 141 3.28 5.48 -9.64
N ILE A 142 2.60 4.36 -9.93
CA ILE A 142 3.01 3.42 -10.98
C ILE A 142 2.95 4.08 -12.36
N LYS A 143 1.88 4.84 -12.68
CA LYS A 143 1.81 5.58 -13.95
C LYS A 143 2.95 6.58 -14.09
N LYS A 144 3.26 7.35 -13.04
CA LYS A 144 4.39 8.31 -13.04
C LYS A 144 5.71 7.57 -13.28
N LEU A 145 5.92 6.43 -12.61
CA LEU A 145 7.14 5.62 -12.76
C LEU A 145 7.30 5.06 -14.19
N LEU A 146 6.21 4.63 -14.82
CA LEU A 146 6.21 3.98 -16.13
C LEU A 146 5.98 4.95 -17.30
N GLY A 147 5.68 6.21 -17.03
CA GLY A 147 5.29 7.17 -18.07
C GLY A 147 3.98 6.82 -18.78
N LEU A 148 3.03 6.16 -18.09
CA LEU A 148 1.76 5.77 -18.69
C LEU A 148 0.84 6.99 -18.90
N PRO A 149 0.13 7.08 -20.05
CA PRO A 149 -0.77 8.19 -20.33
C PRO A 149 -2.04 8.13 -19.46
N ARG A 150 -2.86 9.19 -19.49
CA ARG A 150 -4.14 9.24 -18.75
C ARG A 150 -5.05 8.05 -19.11
N GLU A 151 -5.09 7.69 -20.39
CA GLU A 151 -5.87 6.61 -20.97
C GLU A 151 -4.95 5.50 -21.47
N ALA A 152 -4.39 4.74 -20.53
CA ALA A 152 -3.36 3.73 -20.83
C ALA A 152 -3.93 2.41 -21.39
N GLY A 153 -5.26 2.26 -21.45
CA GLY A 153 -5.94 1.07 -21.92
C GLY A 153 -5.60 -0.21 -21.12
N LEU A 154 -5.98 -1.35 -21.68
CA LEU A 154 -5.80 -2.66 -21.04
C LEU A 154 -4.34 -3.10 -20.96
N GLU A 155 -3.50 -2.75 -21.94
CA GLU A 155 -2.06 -3.04 -21.87
C GLU A 155 -1.37 -2.22 -20.77
N GLY A 156 -1.79 -0.96 -20.58
CA GLY A 156 -1.37 -0.14 -19.45
C GLY A 156 -1.79 -0.73 -18.11
N LEU A 157 -3.03 -1.22 -18.01
CA LEU A 157 -3.54 -1.89 -16.81
C LEU A 157 -2.77 -3.18 -16.50
N LYS A 158 -2.63 -4.07 -17.50
CA LYS A 158 -1.88 -5.32 -17.39
C LYS A 158 -0.45 -5.06 -16.92
N THR A 159 0.23 -4.08 -17.49
CA THR A 159 1.57 -3.69 -17.07
C THR A 159 1.55 -3.17 -15.64
N ALA A 160 0.64 -2.24 -15.30
CA ALA A 160 0.58 -1.64 -13.97
C ALA A 160 0.29 -2.66 -12.84
N LEU A 161 -0.51 -3.71 -13.12
CA LEU A 161 -0.79 -4.78 -12.16
C LEU A 161 0.49 -5.52 -11.71
N GLU A 162 1.53 -5.60 -12.54
CA GLU A 162 2.82 -6.22 -12.19
C GLU A 162 3.70 -5.35 -11.28
N TYR A 163 3.40 -4.06 -11.16
CA TYR A 163 4.18 -3.11 -10.35
C TYR A 163 3.57 -2.85 -8.97
N ARG A 164 2.40 -3.44 -8.68
CA ARG A 164 1.75 -3.32 -7.37
C ARG A 164 2.57 -3.99 -6.27
N LEU A 165 2.45 -3.52 -5.04
CA LEU A 165 3.10 -4.18 -3.89
C LEU A 165 2.63 -5.64 -3.75
N TYR A 166 1.35 -5.91 -4.03
CA TYR A 166 0.82 -7.27 -4.02
C TYR A 166 1.50 -8.21 -5.03
N ALA A 167 1.84 -7.73 -6.22
CA ALA A 167 2.49 -8.53 -7.26
C ALA A 167 3.85 -9.11 -6.81
N ARG A 168 4.47 -8.50 -5.80
CA ARG A 168 5.78 -8.94 -5.27
C ARG A 168 5.69 -10.07 -4.25
N ILE A 169 4.55 -10.25 -3.60
CA ILE A 169 4.39 -11.11 -2.42
C ILE A 169 3.28 -12.15 -2.57
N ASN A 170 2.55 -12.09 -3.67
CA ASN A 170 1.48 -12.99 -4.07
C ASN A 170 1.80 -13.59 -5.45
N GLU A 171 1.09 -14.65 -5.82
CA GLU A 171 1.12 -15.20 -7.18
C GLU A 171 -0.13 -14.72 -7.93
N GLN A 172 0.07 -14.15 -9.11
CA GLN A 172 -1.01 -13.59 -9.92
C GLN A 172 -0.88 -14.00 -11.38
N ALA A 173 -2.01 -14.07 -12.08
CA ALA A 173 -2.07 -14.37 -13.50
C ALA A 173 -3.01 -13.40 -14.21
N VAL A 174 -2.61 -12.96 -15.40
CA VAL A 174 -3.46 -12.16 -16.29
C VAL A 174 -3.69 -12.92 -17.59
N GLU A 175 -4.95 -13.07 -17.94
CA GLU A 175 -5.41 -13.65 -19.21
C GLU A 175 -6.06 -12.54 -20.05
N VAL A 176 -5.55 -12.30 -21.25
CA VAL A 176 -6.23 -11.45 -22.23
C VAL A 176 -7.31 -12.30 -22.89
N VAL A 177 -8.57 -11.91 -22.72
CA VAL A 177 -9.72 -12.67 -23.25
C VAL A 177 -9.99 -12.26 -24.71
N ASP A 178 -9.97 -10.96 -24.96
CA ASP A 178 -10.17 -10.34 -26.27
C ASP A 178 -9.57 -8.91 -26.28
N GLU A 179 -9.80 -8.15 -27.35
CA GLU A 179 -9.27 -6.78 -27.51
C GLU A 179 -9.82 -5.78 -26.49
N HIS A 180 -10.93 -6.10 -25.84
CA HIS A 180 -11.65 -5.21 -24.93
C HIS A 180 -11.74 -5.73 -23.50
N SER A 181 -11.19 -6.91 -23.21
CA SER A 181 -11.24 -7.47 -21.86
C SER A 181 -10.05 -8.35 -21.47
N LEU A 182 -9.70 -8.27 -20.18
CA LEU A 182 -8.75 -9.18 -19.54
C LEU A 182 -9.30 -9.68 -18.20
N ILE A 183 -8.84 -10.86 -17.80
CA ILE A 183 -9.14 -11.46 -16.50
C ILE A 183 -7.85 -11.51 -15.67
N PHE A 184 -7.88 -10.83 -14.53
CA PHE A 184 -6.87 -10.94 -13.49
C PHE A 184 -7.28 -11.99 -12.47
N ARG A 185 -6.32 -12.83 -12.05
CA ARG A 185 -6.52 -13.83 -10.99
C ARG A 185 -5.42 -13.70 -9.96
N MET A 186 -5.82 -13.67 -8.69
CA MET A 186 -4.93 -13.87 -7.55
C MET A 186 -4.81 -15.37 -7.30
N VAL A 187 -3.79 -16.01 -7.86
CA VAL A 187 -3.56 -17.46 -7.77
C VAL A 187 -3.24 -17.85 -6.32
N ASP A 188 -2.26 -17.17 -5.71
CA ASP A 188 -1.98 -17.31 -4.28
C ASP A 188 -2.03 -15.95 -3.58
N CYS A 189 -2.81 -15.86 -2.51
CA CYS A 189 -2.93 -14.67 -1.69
C CYS A 189 -2.32 -14.94 -0.33
N ARG A 190 -1.25 -14.22 0.03
CA ARG A 190 -0.54 -14.39 1.30
C ARG A 190 -1.46 -14.32 2.53
N VAL A 191 -2.47 -13.47 2.51
CA VAL A 191 -3.47 -13.35 3.59
C VAL A 191 -4.31 -14.61 3.70
N GLN A 192 -4.89 -15.08 2.59
CA GLN A 192 -5.72 -16.28 2.60
C GLN A 192 -4.90 -17.53 2.93
N SER A 193 -3.74 -17.68 2.33
CA SER A 193 -2.82 -18.77 2.63
C SER A 193 -2.38 -18.79 4.10
N ALA A 194 -2.15 -17.62 4.72
CA ALA A 194 -1.87 -17.54 6.15
C ALA A 194 -3.07 -17.96 7.02
N ARG A 195 -4.30 -17.65 6.61
CA ARG A 195 -5.52 -18.06 7.32
C ARG A 195 -5.79 -19.54 7.18
N LYS A 196 -5.67 -20.08 5.97
CA LYS A 196 -5.78 -21.52 5.68
C LYS A 196 -4.80 -22.34 6.54
N ARG A 197 -3.53 -21.92 6.64
CA ARG A 197 -2.53 -22.55 7.54
C ARG A 197 -2.91 -22.52 9.02
N LYS A 198 -3.70 -21.53 9.45
CA LYS A 198 -4.20 -21.40 10.83
C LYS A 198 -5.56 -22.08 11.05
N GLY A 199 -6.10 -22.78 10.05
CA GLY A 199 -7.44 -23.35 10.12
C GLY A 199 -8.55 -22.31 10.27
N LEU A 200 -8.29 -21.06 9.87
CA LEU A 200 -9.29 -19.99 9.91
C LEU A 200 -10.09 -19.99 8.60
N PRO A 201 -11.38 -19.60 8.64
CA PRO A 201 -12.16 -19.36 7.42
C PRO A 201 -11.50 -18.31 6.54
N ASP A 202 -11.77 -18.38 5.24
CA ASP A 202 -11.30 -17.37 4.30
C ASP A 202 -11.70 -15.97 4.76
N TYR A 203 -10.78 -15.03 4.59
CA TYR A 203 -11.06 -13.64 4.88
C TYR A 203 -12.06 -13.12 3.84
N PRO A 204 -13.20 -12.53 4.25
CA PRO A 204 -14.20 -12.01 3.32
C PRO A 204 -13.74 -10.71 2.62
N CYS A 205 -12.71 -10.78 1.76
CA CYS A 205 -12.07 -9.62 1.12
C CYS A 205 -12.85 -8.98 -0.04
N LYS A 206 -13.96 -9.57 -0.50
CA LYS A 206 -14.73 -9.05 -1.65
C LYS A 206 -15.13 -7.58 -1.50
N SER A 207 -15.53 -7.14 -0.31
CA SER A 207 -15.91 -5.75 -0.08
C SER A 207 -14.75 -4.76 -0.33
N ALA A 208 -13.54 -5.13 0.09
CA ALA A 208 -12.33 -4.37 -0.20
C ALA A 208 -11.98 -4.44 -1.69
N GLY A 209 -12.03 -5.63 -2.30
CA GLY A 209 -11.73 -5.83 -3.71
C GLY A 209 -12.64 -5.03 -4.65
N MET A 210 -13.93 -4.92 -4.32
CA MET A 210 -14.92 -4.12 -5.05
C MET A 210 -14.65 -2.61 -5.00
N VAL A 211 -13.75 -2.17 -4.13
CA VAL A 211 -13.23 -0.80 -4.10
C VAL A 211 -11.86 -0.74 -4.76
N GLU A 212 -10.96 -1.62 -4.33
CA GLU A 212 -9.55 -1.65 -4.72
C GLU A 212 -9.38 -1.77 -6.24
N TYR A 213 -9.87 -2.85 -6.86
CA TYR A 213 -9.62 -3.12 -8.27
C TYR A 213 -10.30 -2.09 -9.20
N PRO A 214 -11.56 -1.69 -8.97
CA PRO A 214 -12.19 -0.67 -9.81
C PRO A 214 -11.53 0.70 -9.68
N CYS A 215 -11.11 1.12 -8.47
CA CYS A 215 -10.40 2.39 -8.31
C CYS A 215 -8.99 2.33 -8.92
N PHE A 216 -8.28 1.21 -8.81
CA PHE A 216 -6.98 1.02 -9.47
C PHE A 216 -7.13 1.18 -10.98
N ALA A 217 -8.03 0.39 -11.57
CA ALA A 217 -8.24 0.34 -13.00
C ALA A 217 -8.69 1.69 -13.58
N ARG A 218 -9.64 2.38 -12.93
CA ARG A 218 -10.07 3.72 -13.36
C ARG A 218 -8.98 4.78 -13.29
N THR A 219 -8.04 4.66 -12.34
CA THR A 219 -6.87 5.57 -12.31
C THR A 219 -5.92 5.27 -13.46
N ILE A 220 -5.76 4.00 -13.85
CA ILE A 220 -4.99 3.63 -15.04
C ILE A 220 -5.65 4.15 -16.31
N ASP A 221 -6.95 3.90 -16.48
CA ASP A 221 -7.76 4.42 -17.57
C ASP A 221 -9.23 4.55 -17.11
N PRO A 222 -9.83 5.75 -17.14
CA PRO A 222 -11.16 6.00 -16.58
C PRO A 222 -12.28 5.25 -17.32
N ARG A 223 -12.03 4.72 -18.52
CA ARG A 223 -13.00 3.96 -19.32
C ARG A 223 -13.07 2.49 -18.94
N ILE A 224 -12.19 2.01 -18.06
CA ILE A 224 -12.19 0.61 -17.64
C ILE A 224 -13.28 0.37 -16.60
N GLU A 225 -14.17 -0.56 -16.91
CA GLU A 225 -15.09 -1.17 -15.96
C GLU A 225 -14.48 -2.43 -15.35
N THR A 226 -14.91 -2.74 -14.13
CA THR A 226 -14.38 -3.88 -13.37
C THR A 226 -15.53 -4.69 -12.79
N GLU A 227 -15.48 -5.99 -12.99
CA GLU A 227 -16.46 -6.96 -12.51
C GLU A 227 -15.76 -8.03 -11.65
N CYS A 228 -16.34 -8.35 -10.50
CA CYS A 228 -15.88 -9.45 -9.66
C CYS A 228 -16.39 -10.78 -10.22
N ILE A 229 -15.49 -11.65 -10.68
CA ILE A 229 -15.84 -13.02 -11.10
C ILE A 229 -16.05 -13.91 -9.88
N GLY A 230 -15.20 -13.74 -8.85
CA GLY A 230 -15.31 -14.44 -7.58
C GLY A 230 -14.29 -13.93 -6.58
N CYS A 231 -14.70 -13.80 -5.32
CA CYS A 231 -13.83 -13.36 -4.24
C CYS A 231 -14.47 -13.74 -2.89
N PRO A 232 -13.72 -14.29 -1.92
CA PRO A 232 -14.23 -14.59 -0.59
C PRO A 232 -15.04 -13.43 0.00
N PRO A 233 -16.23 -13.68 0.56
CA PRO A 233 -16.72 -15.00 1.00
C PRO A 233 -17.46 -15.81 -0.08
N ASP A 234 -17.49 -15.34 -1.34
CA ASP A 234 -18.05 -16.16 -2.42
C ASP A 234 -17.27 -17.47 -2.55
N ALA A 235 -17.96 -18.51 -3.03
CA ALA A 235 -17.28 -19.74 -3.44
C ALA A 235 -16.32 -19.45 -4.60
N HIS A 236 -15.14 -20.05 -4.55
CA HIS A 236 -14.12 -19.95 -5.58
C HIS A 236 -13.45 -21.33 -5.78
N PRO A 237 -12.85 -21.60 -6.95
CA PRO A 237 -12.13 -22.85 -7.19
C PRO A 237 -10.78 -22.85 -6.43
N ASP A 238 -10.14 -24.02 -6.35
CA ASP A 238 -8.81 -24.16 -5.73
C ASP A 238 -7.69 -23.45 -6.51
N ALA A 239 -7.91 -23.16 -7.79
CA ALA A 239 -6.91 -22.59 -8.68
C ALA A 239 -6.62 -21.10 -8.44
N TRP A 240 -7.49 -20.38 -7.74
CA TRP A 240 -7.31 -18.95 -7.43
C TRP A 240 -8.21 -18.51 -6.27
N TRP A 241 -7.78 -17.47 -5.56
CA TRP A 241 -8.52 -16.87 -4.45
C TRP A 241 -9.51 -15.81 -4.89
N CYS A 242 -9.13 -14.94 -5.82
CA CYS A 242 -10.06 -14.00 -6.41
C CYS A 242 -9.77 -13.74 -7.89
N ALA A 243 -10.81 -13.39 -8.62
CA ALA A 243 -10.74 -13.13 -10.05
C ALA A 243 -11.59 -11.92 -10.42
N TRP A 244 -11.04 -11.08 -11.31
CA TRP A 244 -11.60 -9.79 -11.69
C TRP A 244 -11.52 -9.64 -13.20
N ARG A 245 -12.65 -9.35 -13.84
CA ARG A 245 -12.71 -8.99 -15.25
C ARG A 245 -12.59 -7.48 -15.37
N PHE A 246 -11.73 -7.04 -16.26
CA PHE A 246 -11.61 -5.64 -16.65
C PHE A 246 -12.04 -5.50 -18.10
N THR A 247 -12.89 -4.53 -18.38
CA THR A 247 -13.44 -4.27 -19.71
C THR A 247 -13.22 -2.82 -20.08
N LEU A 248 -12.56 -2.56 -21.20
CA LEU A 248 -12.39 -1.21 -21.72
C LEU A 248 -13.64 -0.80 -22.50
N LYS A 249 -14.29 0.29 -22.09
CA LYS A 249 -15.42 0.83 -22.86
C LYS A 249 -14.95 1.65 -24.07
N PRO A 250 -15.73 1.62 -25.16
CA PRO A 250 -15.51 2.49 -26.32
C PRO A 250 -15.45 3.98 -25.94
#